data_AF-A0A9X8GRI3-F1
#
_entry.id   AF-A0A9X8GRI3-F1
#
_cell.length_a   1.000
_cell.length_b   1.000
_cell.length_c   1.000
_cell.angle_alpha   90.00
_cell.angle_beta   90.00
_cell.angle_gamma   90.00
#
_symmetry.space_group_name_H-M   'P 1'
#
loop_
_entity.id
_entity.type
_entity.pdbx_description
1 polymer ?
#
loop_
_entity_poly.entity_id
_entity_poly.type
_entity_poly.pdbx_seq_one_letter_code
_entity_poly.pdbx_strand_id
1 'polypeptide(L)'
;ARFTPHVVLEVDSLAMVMAAVDAGLGSSLQPWAAMGRFEDAAQRFEAALITDKDAQRTNLLCSLSEDELSPAALAARVVLVDCVRELVQSGAWSGTSPIHHDN
;
A
#
# COMPACT_ATOMS: atom_id res chain seq x y z
N ALA A 1 15.12 -22.65 -2.49
CA ALA A 1 13.72 -22.25 -2.29
C ALA A 1 12.81 -23.43 -2.62
N ARG A 2 11.71 -23.66 -1.87
CA ARG A 2 10.80 -24.82 -2.09
C ARG A 2 9.59 -24.51 -2.99
N PHE A 3 9.54 -23.33 -3.61
CA PHE A 3 8.46 -22.90 -4.50
C PHE A 3 9.04 -22.05 -5.63
N THR A 4 8.58 -22.29 -6.86
CA THR A 4 8.89 -21.48 -8.04
C THR A 4 7.55 -20.95 -8.57
N PRO A 5 7.33 -19.62 -8.59
CA PRO A 5 6.09 -19.07 -9.11
C PRO A 5 5.96 -19.36 -10.61
N HIS A 6 4.74 -19.69 -11.05
CA HIS A 6 4.41 -19.75 -12.46
C HIS A 6 4.03 -18.33 -12.93
N VAL A 7 4.98 -17.65 -13.57
CA VAL A 7 4.77 -16.28 -14.04
C VAL A 7 3.96 -16.32 -15.33
N VAL A 8 2.73 -15.79 -15.29
CA VAL A 8 1.81 -15.73 -16.44
C VAL A 8 1.89 -14.40 -17.20
N LEU A 9 2.22 -13.31 -16.51
CA LEU A 9 2.25 -11.95 -17.02
C LEU A 9 3.30 -11.11 -16.27
N GLU A 10 3.97 -10.22 -16.99
CA GLU A 10 4.82 -9.16 -16.44
C GLU A 10 4.27 -7.82 -16.94
N VAL A 11 3.90 -6.94 -16.01
CA VAL A 11 3.18 -5.69 -16.28
C VAL A 11 3.70 -4.62 -15.33
N ASP A 12 4.00 -3.43 -15.86
CA ASP A 12 4.60 -2.31 -15.13
C ASP A 12 3.59 -1.36 -14.47
N SER A 13 2.31 -1.48 -14.84
CA SER A 13 1.21 -0.65 -14.32
C SER A 13 0.34 -1.42 -13.33
N LEU A 14 0.24 -0.92 -12.10
CA LEU A 14 -0.66 -1.46 -11.08
C LEU A 14 -2.11 -1.56 -11.58
N ALA A 15 -2.59 -0.54 -12.30
CA ALA A 15 -3.96 -0.54 -12.81
C ALA A 15 -4.19 -1.66 -13.82
N MET A 16 -3.19 -1.94 -14.68
CA MET A 16 -3.26 -3.04 -15.64
C MET A 16 -3.13 -4.40 -14.97
N VAL A 17 -2.27 -4.55 -13.95
CA VAL A 17 -2.20 -5.76 -13.13
C VAL A 17 -3.55 -6.07 -12.50
N MET A 18 -4.18 -5.08 -11.86
CA MET A 18 -5.47 -5.30 -11.19
C MET A 18 -6.60 -5.58 -12.20
N ALA A 19 -6.58 -4.98 -13.38
CA ALA A 19 -7.52 -5.32 -14.45
C ALA A 19 -7.32 -6.76 -14.97
N ALA A 20 -6.07 -7.24 -15.05
CA ALA A 20 -5.78 -8.62 -15.43
C ALA A 20 -6.25 -9.63 -14.36
N VAL A 21 -6.11 -9.30 -13.07
CA VAL A 21 -6.65 -10.10 -11.97
C VAL A 21 -8.17 -10.15 -12.03
N ASP A 22 -8.84 -9.00 -12.22
CA ASP A 22 -10.30 -8.89 -12.37
C ASP A 22 -10.82 -9.70 -13.57
N ALA A 23 -10.06 -9.71 -14.68
CA ALA A 23 -10.36 -10.52 -15.86
C ALA A 23 -10.04 -12.03 -15.71
N GLY A 24 -9.56 -12.46 -14.55
CA GLY A 24 -9.26 -13.87 -14.26
C GLY A 24 -7.98 -14.40 -14.91
N LEU A 25 -7.07 -13.53 -15.36
CA LEU A 25 -5.81 -13.93 -16.01
C LEU A 25 -4.76 -14.46 -15.03
N GLY A 26 -4.93 -14.22 -13.72
CA GLY A 26 -4.04 -14.71 -12.68
C GLY A 26 -4.30 -14.06 -11.32
N SER A 27 -3.37 -14.30 -10.39
CA SER A 27 -3.35 -13.66 -9.06
C SER A 27 -2.13 -12.77 -8.93
N SER A 28 -2.16 -11.84 -7.97
CA SER A 28 -1.05 -10.93 -7.72
C SER A 28 -0.80 -10.74 -6.23
N LEU A 29 0.44 -10.41 -5.88
CA LEU A 29 0.82 -9.97 -4.53
C LEU A 29 0.83 -8.45 -4.51
N GLN A 30 -0.08 -7.85 -3.74
CA GLN A 30 -0.30 -6.41 -3.76
C GLN A 30 -0.42 -5.84 -2.35
N PRO A 31 0.03 -4.60 -2.12
CA PRO A 31 -0.33 -3.88 -0.89
C PRO A 31 -1.83 -3.58 -0.89
N TRP A 32 -2.40 -3.40 0.31
CA TRP A 32 -3.83 -3.08 0.47
C TRP A 32 -4.29 -1.87 -0.36
N ALA A 33 -3.40 -0.89 -0.57
CA ALA A 33 -3.68 0.29 -1.38
C ALA A 33 -4.14 -0.02 -2.82
N ALA A 34 -3.81 -1.19 -3.38
CA ALA A 34 -4.31 -1.62 -4.69
C ALA A 34 -5.84 -1.83 -4.72
N MET A 35 -6.42 -2.21 -3.57
CA MET A 35 -7.87 -2.40 -3.43
C MET A 35 -8.63 -1.08 -3.35
N GLY A 36 -8.00 -0.02 -2.82
CA GLY A 36 -8.63 1.29 -2.64
C GLY A 36 -9.07 1.99 -3.94
N ARG A 37 -8.71 1.46 -5.11
CA ARG A 37 -9.18 1.95 -6.42
C ARG A 37 -10.61 1.46 -6.75
N PHE A 38 -11.10 0.43 -6.06
CA PHE A 38 -12.38 -0.20 -6.34
C PHE A 38 -13.30 -0.02 -5.13
N GLU A 39 -14.39 0.74 -5.30
CA GLU A 39 -15.38 0.96 -4.23
C GLU A 39 -16.02 -0.36 -3.76
N ASP A 40 -16.09 -1.35 -4.65
CA ASP A 40 -16.64 -2.68 -4.47
C ASP A 40 -15.54 -3.77 -4.47
N ALA A 41 -14.33 -3.43 -4.01
CA ALA A 41 -13.20 -4.37 -3.96
C ALA A 41 -13.54 -5.69 -3.27
N ALA A 42 -14.33 -5.64 -2.18
CA ALA A 42 -14.71 -6.81 -1.40
C ALA A 42 -15.65 -7.78 -2.14
N GLN A 43 -16.36 -7.32 -3.17
CA GLN A 43 -17.18 -8.19 -4.02
C GLN A 43 -16.41 -8.68 -5.26
N ARG A 44 -15.40 -7.93 -5.71
CA ARG A 44 -14.62 -8.23 -6.92
C ARG A 44 -13.43 -9.16 -6.68
N PHE A 45 -12.78 -9.03 -5.53
CA PHE A 45 -11.51 -9.72 -5.28
C PHE A 45 -11.57 -10.56 -4.01
N GLU A 46 -11.03 -11.77 -4.12
CA GLU A 46 -10.63 -12.57 -2.97
C GLU A 46 -9.22 -12.15 -2.54
N ALA A 47 -9.05 -11.81 -1.26
CA ALA A 47 -7.78 -11.34 -0.72
C ALA A 47 -7.43 -12.08 0.58
N ALA A 48 -6.15 -12.43 0.73
CA ALA A 48 -5.61 -13.03 1.94
C ALA A 48 -4.37 -12.26 2.40
N LEU A 49 -4.26 -12.01 3.69
CA LEU A 49 -3.08 -11.37 4.28
C LEU A 49 -1.92 -12.37 4.30
N ILE A 50 -0.76 -11.96 3.78
CA ILE A 50 0.49 -12.70 3.99
C ILE A 50 1.04 -12.31 5.36
N THR A 51 1.17 -13.30 6.25
CA THR A 51 1.66 -13.11 7.63
C THR A 51 3.15 -13.42 7.78
N ASP A 52 3.84 -13.73 6.69
CA ASP A 52 5.29 -13.92 6.68
C ASP A 52 5.99 -12.61 7.07
N LYS A 53 6.88 -12.69 8.06
CA LYS A 53 7.61 -11.54 8.61
C LYS A 53 8.47 -10.80 7.57
N ASP A 54 8.90 -11.50 6.51
CA ASP A 54 9.77 -10.94 5.48
C ASP A 54 8.95 -10.35 4.31
N ALA A 55 7.63 -10.59 4.25
CA ALA A 55 6.72 -10.07 3.23
C ALA A 55 6.14 -8.71 3.65
N GLN A 56 7.01 -7.73 3.90
CA GLN A 56 6.62 -6.39 4.34
C GLN A 56 7.05 -5.30 3.34
N ARG A 57 6.29 -4.20 3.31
CA ARG A 57 6.65 -2.97 2.60
C ARG A 57 6.56 -1.80 3.57
N THR A 58 7.62 -0.98 3.60
CA THR A 58 7.64 0.28 4.34
C THR A 58 7.27 1.44 3.41
N ASN A 59 6.32 2.28 3.82
CA ASN A 59 6.07 3.56 3.18
C ASN A 59 6.74 4.65 4.02
N LEU A 60 7.45 5.56 3.37
CA LEU A 60 8.17 6.66 4.01
C LEU A 60 7.59 8.00 3.55
N LEU A 61 7.47 8.94 4.49
CA LEU A 61 7.24 10.34 4.17
C LEU A 61 8.58 11.08 4.26
N CYS A 62 9.11 11.50 3.11
CA CYS A 62 10.39 12.19 3.02
C CYS A 62 10.17 13.69 2.78
N SER A 63 10.88 14.54 3.52
CA SER A 63 10.88 15.99 3.33
C SER A 63 12.27 16.56 3.59
N LEU A 64 12.47 17.82 3.18
CA LEU A 64 13.57 18.64 3.70
C LEU A 64 13.43 18.85 5.21
N SER A 65 14.46 19.43 5.84
CA SER A 65 14.38 19.83 7.25
C SER A 65 13.35 20.94 7.44
N GLU A 66 12.89 21.14 8.68
CA GLU A 66 11.79 22.06 8.97
C GLU A 66 12.09 23.51 8.59
N ASP A 67 13.34 23.95 8.74
CA ASP A 67 13.83 25.28 8.41
C ASP A 67 13.91 25.54 6.90
N GLU A 68 13.95 24.49 6.08
CA GLU A 68 13.96 24.56 4.63
C GLU A 68 12.54 24.49 4.01
N LEU A 69 11.54 24.13 4.81
CA LEU A 69 10.17 23.99 4.32
C LEU A 69 9.40 25.31 4.40
N SER A 70 8.65 25.62 3.34
CA SER A 70 7.68 26.71 3.37
C SER A 70 6.55 26.42 4.37
N PRO A 71 5.83 27.44 4.87
CA PRO A 71 4.68 27.22 5.76
C PRO A 71 3.62 26.28 5.18
N ALA A 72 3.39 26.34 3.86
CA ALA A 72 2.44 25.46 3.18
C ALA A 72 2.94 24.00 3.13
N ALA A 73 4.25 23.79 2.94
CA ALA A 73 4.83 22.45 2.93
C ALA A 73 4.84 21.81 4.34
N LEU A 74 5.10 22.60 5.39
CA LEU A 74 4.96 22.17 6.78
C LEU A 74 3.52 21.73 7.07
N ALA A 75 2.54 22.55 6.68
CA ALA A 75 1.12 22.22 6.85
C ALA A 75 0.75 20.93 6.11
N ALA A 76 1.19 20.77 4.85
CA ALA A 76 0.95 19.55 4.08
C ALA A 76 1.55 18.32 4.74
N ARG A 77 2.78 18.42 5.29
CA ARG A 77 3.44 17.33 6.01
C ARG A 77 2.64 16.90 7.25
N VAL A 78 2.15 17.87 8.03
CA VAL A 78 1.29 17.60 9.19
C VAL A 78 0.00 16.89 8.77
N VAL A 79 -0.70 17.44 7.77
CA VAL A 79 -1.95 16.86 7.26
C VAL A 79 -1.76 15.43 6.73
N LEU A 80 -0.66 15.17 6.01
CA LEU A 80 -0.34 13.83 5.52
C LEU A 80 -0.11 12.84 6.67
N VAL A 81 0.64 13.25 7.70
CA VAL A 81 0.90 12.42 8.88
C VAL A 81 -0.40 12.09 9.61
N ASP A 82 -1.26 13.09 9.83
CA ASP A 82 -2.52 12.90 10.56
C ASP A 82 -3.50 12.02 9.76
N CYS A 83 -3.60 12.23 8.44
CA CYS A 83 -4.40 11.40 7.55
C CYS A 83 -3.94 9.93 7.56
N VAL A 84 -2.63 9.68 7.46
CA VAL A 84 -2.11 8.31 7.52
C VAL A 84 -2.38 7.67 8.88
N ARG A 85 -2.20 8.40 9.99
CA ARG A 85 -2.51 7.91 11.33
C ARG A 85 -3.98 7.53 11.45
N GLU A 86 -4.89 8.38 10.99
CA GLU A 86 -6.33 8.12 11.02
C GLU A 86 -6.70 6.87 10.20
N LEU A 87 -6.18 6.74 8.98
CA LEU A 87 -6.47 5.61 8.10
C LEU A 87 -5.95 4.27 8.65
N VAL A 88 -4.81 4.30 9.35
CA VAL A 88 -4.26 3.11 10.02
C VAL A 88 -5.05 2.79 11.30
N GLN A 89 -5.32 3.78 12.15
CA GLN A 89 -6.01 3.57 13.43
C GLN A 89 -7.48 3.18 13.26
N SER A 90 -8.16 3.72 12.24
CA SER A 90 -9.54 3.33 11.89
C SER A 90 -9.64 1.94 11.27
N GLY A 91 -8.52 1.33 10.86
CA GLY A 91 -8.50 0.04 10.17
C GLY A 91 -8.85 0.13 8.68
N ALA A 92 -9.12 1.32 8.13
CA ALA A 92 -9.38 1.53 6.71
C ALA A 92 -8.22 1.04 5.82
N TRP A 93 -6.99 1.14 6.32
CA TRP A 93 -5.81 0.53 5.72
C TRP A 93 -5.47 -0.80 6.39
N SER A 94 -6.18 -1.85 5.99
CA SER A 94 -6.00 -3.19 6.54
C SER A 94 -4.59 -3.75 6.29
N GLY A 95 -4.05 -4.47 7.27
CA GLY A 95 -2.69 -5.04 7.22
C GLY A 95 -1.57 -4.00 7.33
N THR A 96 -1.87 -2.75 7.64
CA THR A 96 -0.88 -1.68 7.85
C THR A 96 -0.71 -1.43 9.34
N SER A 97 0.54 -1.19 9.77
CA SER A 97 0.85 -0.78 11.14
C SER A 97 1.81 0.42 11.13
N PRO A 98 1.77 1.30 12.14
CA PRO A 98 2.78 2.32 12.31
C PRO A 98 4.14 1.67 12.60
N ILE A 99 5.18 2.11 11.92
CA ILE A 99 6.55 1.78 12.29
C ILE A 99 7.10 2.88 13.19
N HIS A 100 7.71 2.51 14.31
CA HIS A 100 8.47 3.46 15.10
C HIS A 100 9.79 3.73 14.37
N HIS A 101 10.04 4.97 13.96
CA HIS A 101 11.36 5.39 13.55
C HIS A 101 11.95 6.17 14.72
N ASP A 102 12.91 5.56 15.41
CA ASP A 102 13.77 6.31 16.33
C ASP A 102 14.62 7.27 15.48
N ASN A 103 14.49 8.56 15.70
CA ASN A 103 15.43 9.56 15.18
C ASN A 103 16.54 9.79 16.19
#